data_AF-A0A2D8V7T7-F1
#
_entry.id   AF-A0A2D8V7T7-F1
#
_cell.length_a   1.000
_cell.length_b   1.000
_cell.length_c   1.000
_cell.angle_alpha   90.00
_cell.angle_beta   90.00
_cell.angle_gamma   90.00
#
_symmetry.space_group_name_H-M   'P 1'
#
loop_
_entity.id
_entity.type
_entity.pdbx_description
1 polymer ?
#
loop_
_entity_poly.entity_id
_entity_poly.type
_entity_poly.pdbx_seq_one_letter_code
_entity_poly.pdbx_strand_id
1 'polypeptide(L)'
;MILLKNMKINKTISIPQSLKSKINNYLNKSQKKQILFTKTNKDLNKNKLDLILNLHKSNDIRRLNKFYEKVNECLDDNGIFISCSETLEQRRKRMKSKVPLGFKNIVRVIDFIYKRFFPKIPLLKSIYFLISKGKNRVISKGEFFGRLYSCGFKIIKYFEIENKLFIVSKKVKKPDFNMNPSYGPIFKMKRVGFKGKLIEVYKLRTMHPYSEYCQELIIEENKLAPSGKIANDYRVTTWGKIFRRVWIDELPMLINLFKGDLNIVGVRPLSKNYFSKYPIALQELRIKVKPGLIPPYYADLPKNFDEILESEKKYIKQKIKKPFYTDLKYFIKALINIIFHGARSG
;
A
#
# COMPACT_ATOMS: atom_id res chain seq x y z
N MET A 1 24.81 -48.07 -20.91
CA MET A 1 24.23 -47.41 -22.09
C MET A 1 23.19 -46.40 -21.63
N ILE A 2 23.69 -45.17 -21.44
CA ILE A 2 23.01 -43.98 -20.94
C ILE A 2 21.99 -43.50 -21.98
N LEU A 3 20.76 -43.13 -21.56
CA LEU A 3 19.99 -41.97 -22.04
C LEU A 3 18.55 -42.02 -21.51
N LEU A 4 18.39 -41.76 -20.20
CA LEU A 4 17.13 -41.22 -19.69
C LEU A 4 16.99 -39.80 -20.21
N LYS A 5 15.97 -39.61 -21.05
CA LYS A 5 15.51 -38.37 -21.68
C LYS A 5 15.52 -37.19 -20.70
N ASN A 6 16.59 -36.39 -20.77
CA ASN A 6 16.59 -35.00 -20.35
C ASN A 6 15.55 -34.22 -21.17
N MET A 7 14.41 -33.92 -20.56
CA MET A 7 13.46 -32.91 -21.06
C MET A 7 14.13 -31.53 -21.04
N LYS A 8 14.92 -31.24 -22.08
CA LYS A 8 15.27 -29.88 -22.49
C LYS A 8 14.02 -29.23 -23.08
N ILE A 9 13.29 -28.46 -22.28
CA ILE A 9 12.54 -27.30 -22.80
C ILE A 9 13.42 -26.07 -22.56
N ASN A 10 14.60 -26.07 -23.20
CA ASN A 10 15.37 -24.86 -23.43
C ASN A 10 14.79 -24.17 -24.67
N LYS A 11 13.68 -23.44 -24.51
CA LYS A 11 13.58 -22.21 -25.29
C LYS A 11 14.69 -21.33 -24.73
N THR A 12 15.72 -21.07 -25.52
CA THR A 12 16.72 -20.04 -25.23
C THR A 12 15.98 -18.71 -25.18
N ILE A 13 15.39 -18.40 -24.01
CA ILE A 13 14.69 -17.15 -23.76
C ILE A 13 15.78 -16.09 -23.73
N SER A 14 15.98 -15.41 -24.86
CA SER A 14 16.95 -14.33 -24.96
C SER A 14 16.47 -13.16 -24.09
N ILE A 15 17.37 -12.68 -23.23
CA ILE A 15 17.13 -11.45 -22.47
C ILE A 15 17.26 -10.29 -23.47
N PRO A 16 16.25 -9.41 -23.61
CA PRO A 16 16.36 -8.24 -24.49
C PRO A 16 17.60 -7.42 -24.15
N GLN A 17 18.34 -6.95 -25.16
CA GLN A 17 19.61 -6.24 -24.97
C GLN A 17 19.46 -4.99 -24.09
N SER A 18 18.34 -4.27 -24.26
CA SER A 18 17.95 -3.10 -23.46
C SER A 18 17.75 -3.42 -21.98
N LEU A 19 17.31 -4.64 -21.66
CA LEU A 19 17.19 -5.12 -20.29
C LEU A 19 18.56 -5.59 -19.77
N LYS A 20 19.29 -6.36 -20.58
CA LYS A 20 20.60 -6.91 -20.23
C LYS A 20 21.55 -5.81 -19.77
N SER A 21 21.62 -4.68 -20.46
CA SER A 21 22.47 -3.54 -20.08
C SER A 21 22.17 -3.00 -18.67
N LYS A 22 20.90 -2.95 -18.25
CA LYS A 22 20.49 -2.44 -16.94
C LYS A 22 20.67 -3.42 -15.78
N ILE A 23 20.77 -4.72 -16.08
CA ILE A 23 20.85 -5.79 -15.06
C ILE A 23 22.14 -6.61 -15.14
N ASN A 24 23.09 -6.26 -16.02
CA ASN A 24 24.31 -7.03 -16.27
C ASN A 24 25.10 -7.29 -14.98
N ASN A 25 25.20 -6.26 -14.12
CA ASN A 25 25.89 -6.36 -12.84
C ASN A 25 25.30 -7.46 -11.93
N TYR A 26 23.98 -7.71 -11.98
CA TYR A 26 23.35 -8.80 -11.22
C TYR A 26 23.51 -10.14 -11.92
N LEU A 27 23.44 -10.17 -13.25
CA LEU A 27 23.61 -11.38 -14.05
C LEU A 27 25.02 -11.97 -13.95
N ASN A 28 26.04 -11.10 -13.84
CA ASN A 28 27.45 -11.48 -13.78
C ASN A 28 27.88 -11.87 -12.37
N LYS A 29 27.33 -11.23 -11.33
CA LYS A 29 27.65 -11.54 -9.92
C LYS A 29 27.01 -12.85 -9.42
N SER A 30 25.95 -13.31 -10.07
CA SER A 30 25.23 -14.53 -9.66
C SER A 30 25.85 -15.78 -10.29
N GLN A 31 26.17 -16.77 -9.45
CA GLN A 31 26.67 -18.07 -9.88
C GLN A 31 25.51 -19.04 -10.15
N LYS A 32 24.48 -19.03 -9.27
CA LYS A 32 23.27 -19.85 -9.38
C LYS A 32 22.09 -18.99 -9.80
N LYS A 33 21.74 -19.02 -11.09
CA LYS A 33 20.63 -18.23 -11.65
C LYS A 33 19.59 -19.06 -12.37
N GLN A 34 18.33 -18.63 -12.27
CA GLN A 34 17.23 -19.19 -13.05
C GLN A 34 16.50 -18.07 -13.81
N ILE A 35 16.39 -18.23 -15.13
CA ILE A 35 15.61 -17.34 -16.00
C ILE A 35 14.28 -18.03 -16.30
N LEU A 36 13.20 -17.31 -16.06
CA LEU A 36 11.83 -17.80 -16.11
C LEU A 36 11.00 -17.00 -17.10
N PHE A 37 10.11 -17.72 -17.79
CA PHE A 37 9.00 -17.14 -18.54
C PHE A 37 7.70 -17.85 -18.15
N THR A 38 7.45 -17.95 -16.84
CA THR A 38 6.33 -18.73 -16.30
C THR A 38 5.25 -17.87 -15.66
N LYS A 39 4.03 -18.40 -15.73
CA LYS A 39 2.82 -17.89 -15.06
C LYS A 39 2.55 -18.62 -13.74
N THR A 40 3.25 -19.72 -13.49
CA THR A 40 2.99 -20.62 -12.36
C THR A 40 4.26 -20.83 -11.54
N ASN A 41 4.10 -21.31 -10.33
CA ASN A 41 5.22 -21.66 -9.48
C ASN A 41 5.75 -23.08 -9.72
N LYS A 42 5.19 -23.84 -10.67
CA LYS A 42 5.60 -25.23 -10.95
C LYS A 42 7.02 -25.31 -11.52
N ASP A 43 7.42 -24.29 -12.27
CA ASP A 43 8.73 -24.25 -12.94
C ASP A 43 9.84 -23.69 -12.02
N LEU A 44 9.53 -23.35 -10.77
CA LEU A 44 10.53 -22.89 -9.81
C LEU A 44 11.27 -24.08 -9.23
N ASN A 45 12.59 -24.12 -9.45
CA ASN A 45 13.43 -25.16 -8.88
C ASN A 45 13.53 -24.97 -7.36
N LYS A 46 13.46 -26.04 -6.58
CA LYS A 46 13.57 -25.98 -5.11
C LYS A 46 15.00 -25.68 -4.62
N ASN A 47 15.97 -25.65 -5.52
CA ASN A 47 17.36 -25.31 -5.19
C ASN A 47 17.48 -23.87 -4.70
N LYS A 48 18.47 -23.65 -3.85
CA LYS A 48 18.91 -22.34 -3.38
C LYS A 48 19.67 -21.60 -4.48
N LEU A 49 19.08 -20.49 -4.94
CA LEU A 49 19.56 -19.66 -6.06
C LEU A 49 19.94 -18.26 -5.59
N ASP A 50 20.93 -17.65 -6.25
CA ASP A 50 21.33 -16.25 -5.97
C ASP A 50 20.50 -15.26 -6.80
N LEU A 51 19.97 -15.69 -7.96
CA LEU A 51 19.21 -14.84 -8.86
C LEU A 51 18.05 -15.58 -9.53
N ILE A 52 16.85 -15.00 -9.45
CA ILE A 52 15.70 -15.40 -10.25
C ILE A 52 15.26 -14.21 -11.12
N LEU A 53 15.17 -14.42 -12.43
CA LEU A 53 14.66 -13.44 -13.39
C LEU A 53 13.36 -13.96 -14.00
N ASN A 54 12.22 -13.35 -13.69
CA ASN A 54 10.96 -13.66 -14.38
C ASN A 54 10.61 -12.58 -15.41
N LEU A 55 10.73 -12.95 -16.69
CA LEU A 55 10.40 -12.09 -17.84
C LEU A 55 8.92 -12.11 -18.18
N HIS A 56 8.15 -13.06 -17.63
CA HIS A 56 6.70 -13.06 -17.77
C HIS A 56 6.08 -11.91 -16.97
N LYS A 57 5.04 -11.27 -17.50
CA LYS A 57 4.30 -10.23 -16.77
C LYS A 57 3.63 -10.85 -15.53
N SER A 58 3.93 -10.26 -14.37
CA SER A 58 3.34 -10.63 -13.08
C SER A 58 1.81 -10.47 -13.06
N ASN A 59 1.26 -9.59 -13.90
CA ASN A 59 -0.18 -9.37 -14.09
C ASN A 59 -0.95 -10.63 -14.53
N ASP A 60 -0.27 -11.60 -15.12
CA ASP A 60 -0.85 -12.82 -15.65
C ASP A 60 -0.76 -14.00 -14.67
N ILE A 61 -0.19 -13.77 -13.49
CA ILE A 61 -0.06 -14.76 -12.42
C ILE A 61 -1.30 -14.67 -11.50
N ARG A 62 -2.12 -15.72 -11.51
CA ARG A 62 -3.40 -15.75 -10.74
C ARG A 62 -3.16 -15.62 -9.24
N ARG A 63 -2.27 -16.43 -8.66
CA ARG A 63 -1.92 -16.42 -7.24
C ARG A 63 -0.57 -15.72 -7.02
N LEU A 64 -0.52 -14.42 -7.33
CA LEU A 64 0.73 -13.65 -7.37
C LEU A 64 1.55 -13.70 -6.06
N ASN A 65 0.92 -13.54 -4.88
CA ASN A 65 1.65 -13.64 -3.61
C ASN A 65 2.22 -15.04 -3.39
N LYS A 66 1.46 -16.11 -3.67
CA LYS A 66 1.98 -17.49 -3.57
C LYS A 66 3.14 -17.75 -4.52
N PHE A 67 3.15 -17.10 -5.68
CA PHE A 67 4.30 -17.14 -6.58
C PHE A 67 5.51 -16.42 -5.97
N TYR A 68 5.35 -15.21 -5.43
CA TYR A 68 6.44 -14.48 -4.77
C TYR A 68 6.95 -15.17 -3.50
N GLU A 69 6.06 -15.75 -2.69
CA GLU A 69 6.41 -16.61 -1.54
C GLU A 69 7.27 -17.78 -2.00
N LYS A 70 6.88 -18.47 -3.09
CA LYS A 70 7.67 -19.57 -3.63
C LYS A 70 9.03 -19.12 -4.17
N VAL A 71 9.09 -17.97 -4.85
CA VAL A 71 10.36 -17.36 -5.29
C VAL A 71 11.26 -17.04 -4.08
N ASN A 72 10.69 -16.55 -2.97
CA ASN A 72 11.44 -16.28 -1.74
C ASN A 72 12.04 -17.56 -1.15
N GLU A 73 11.28 -18.67 -1.13
CA GLU A 73 11.77 -19.97 -0.65
C GLU A 73 12.96 -20.49 -1.46
N CYS A 74 12.91 -20.33 -2.78
CA CYS A 74 13.93 -20.76 -3.74
C CYS A 74 15.19 -19.86 -3.74
N LEU A 75 15.11 -18.65 -3.21
CA LEU A 75 16.27 -17.75 -3.14
C LEU A 75 17.06 -17.94 -1.85
N ASP A 76 18.38 -17.81 -1.99
CA ASP A 76 19.28 -17.60 -0.86
C ASP A 76 19.04 -16.25 -0.21
N ASP A 77 19.44 -16.13 1.05
CA ASP A 77 19.39 -14.85 1.74
C ASP A 77 20.27 -13.85 0.99
N ASN A 78 19.80 -12.61 0.86
CA ASN A 78 20.36 -11.60 -0.03
C ASN A 78 20.25 -11.89 -1.54
N GLY A 79 19.63 -13.00 -1.95
CA GLY A 79 19.35 -13.33 -3.35
C GLY A 79 18.48 -12.28 -4.04
N ILE A 80 18.65 -12.16 -5.36
CA ILE A 80 18.02 -11.14 -6.18
C ILE A 80 16.84 -11.74 -6.94
N PHE A 81 15.72 -11.06 -6.90
CA PHE A 81 14.55 -11.33 -7.73
C PHE A 81 14.28 -10.16 -8.66
N ILE A 82 14.31 -10.43 -9.96
CA ILE A 82 13.95 -9.47 -11.00
C ILE A 82 12.61 -9.89 -11.60
N SER A 83 11.61 -9.02 -11.49
CA SER A 83 10.25 -9.28 -11.98
C SER A 83 9.81 -8.25 -13.01
N CYS A 84 9.00 -8.71 -13.98
CA CYS A 84 8.34 -7.86 -14.95
C CYS A 84 6.88 -7.63 -14.59
N SER A 85 6.40 -6.39 -14.76
CA SER A 85 5.01 -6.00 -14.51
C SER A 85 4.53 -4.91 -15.48
N GLU A 86 3.21 -4.80 -15.70
CA GLU A 86 2.56 -3.68 -16.38
C GLU A 86 1.67 -2.97 -15.34
N THR A 87 2.07 -1.80 -14.85
CA THR A 87 1.23 -1.06 -13.90
C THR A 87 0.09 -0.32 -14.61
N LEU A 88 -0.81 0.27 -13.83
CA LEU A 88 -1.83 1.20 -14.32
C LEU A 88 -1.27 2.30 -15.25
N GLU A 89 -0.07 2.81 -14.96
CA GLU A 89 0.56 3.88 -15.75
C GLU A 89 1.02 3.35 -17.11
N GLN A 90 1.74 2.23 -17.12
CA GLN A 90 2.19 1.60 -18.36
C GLN A 90 1.02 1.12 -19.21
N ARG A 91 -0.04 0.58 -18.60
CA ARG A 91 -1.26 0.20 -19.32
C ARG A 91 -1.89 1.41 -20.02
N ARG A 92 -1.97 2.56 -19.35
CA ARG A 92 -2.49 3.81 -19.95
C ARG A 92 -1.62 4.25 -21.13
N LYS A 93 -0.29 4.18 -21.02
CA LYS A 93 0.63 4.48 -22.15
C LYS A 93 0.37 3.55 -23.34
N ARG A 94 0.31 2.22 -23.10
CA ARG A 94 0.02 1.22 -24.14
C ARG A 94 -1.36 1.40 -24.79
N MET A 95 -2.38 1.79 -24.04
CA MET A 95 -3.69 2.08 -24.61
C MET A 95 -3.68 3.36 -25.45
N LYS A 96 -3.01 4.42 -24.96
CA LYS A 96 -2.87 5.68 -25.72
C LYS A 96 -2.19 5.49 -27.07
N SER A 97 -1.24 4.56 -27.19
CA SER A 97 -0.53 4.27 -28.44
C SER A 97 -1.30 3.38 -29.42
N LYS A 98 -2.39 2.71 -28.97
CA LYS A 98 -3.17 1.77 -29.78
C LYS A 98 -4.54 2.31 -30.21
N VAL A 99 -4.98 3.43 -29.64
CA VAL A 99 -6.33 3.96 -29.82
C VAL A 99 -6.27 5.36 -30.45
N PRO A 100 -6.98 5.63 -31.55
CA PRO A 100 -7.07 6.96 -32.17
C PRO A 100 -7.57 8.03 -31.18
N LEU A 101 -7.15 9.29 -31.34
CA LEU A 101 -7.39 10.37 -30.35
C LEU A 101 -8.85 10.49 -29.91
N GLY A 102 -9.81 10.43 -30.84
CA GLY A 102 -11.25 10.59 -30.57
C GLY A 102 -11.87 9.49 -29.71
N PHE A 103 -11.31 8.28 -29.71
CA PHE A 103 -11.88 7.13 -29.00
C PHE A 103 -11.21 6.83 -27.66
N LYS A 104 -10.17 7.59 -27.28
CA LYS A 104 -9.37 7.32 -26.06
C LYS A 104 -10.20 7.31 -24.78
N ASN A 105 -11.14 8.24 -24.64
CA ASN A 105 -11.98 8.35 -23.45
C ASN A 105 -12.99 7.20 -23.36
N ILE A 106 -13.63 6.86 -24.48
CA ILE A 106 -14.59 5.76 -24.59
C ILE A 106 -13.92 4.42 -24.24
N VAL A 107 -12.81 4.10 -24.89
CA VAL A 107 -12.08 2.85 -24.63
C VAL A 107 -11.59 2.77 -23.18
N ARG A 108 -11.22 3.91 -22.57
CA ARG A 108 -10.82 3.95 -21.16
C ARG A 108 -11.97 3.66 -20.20
N VAL A 109 -13.16 4.20 -20.48
CA VAL A 109 -14.36 3.93 -19.68
C VAL A 109 -14.75 2.46 -19.81
N ILE A 110 -14.77 1.91 -21.03
CA ILE A 110 -15.06 0.50 -21.28
C ILE A 110 -14.04 -0.42 -20.58
N ASP A 111 -12.74 -0.16 -20.71
CA ASP A 111 -11.69 -0.95 -20.04
C ASP A 111 -11.84 -0.89 -18.51
N PHE A 112 -12.17 0.29 -17.97
CA PHE A 112 -12.42 0.44 -16.53
C PHE A 112 -13.63 -0.38 -16.10
N ILE A 113 -14.75 -0.30 -16.81
CA ILE A 113 -15.97 -1.07 -16.51
C ILE A 113 -15.68 -2.56 -16.53
N TYR A 114 -15.10 -3.05 -17.64
CA TYR A 114 -14.78 -4.46 -17.83
C TYR A 114 -13.78 -4.98 -16.78
N LYS A 115 -12.75 -4.21 -16.43
CA LYS A 115 -11.72 -4.68 -15.48
C LYS A 115 -12.08 -4.46 -14.01
N ARG A 116 -12.96 -3.51 -13.69
CA ARG A 116 -13.24 -3.10 -12.29
C ARG A 116 -14.60 -3.57 -11.78
N PHE A 117 -15.62 -3.62 -12.64
CA PHE A 117 -16.99 -3.95 -12.25
C PHE A 117 -17.35 -5.40 -12.56
N PHE A 118 -17.04 -5.91 -13.77
CA PHE A 118 -17.41 -7.27 -14.16
C PHE A 118 -16.93 -8.35 -13.17
N PRO A 119 -15.69 -8.30 -12.63
CA PRO A 119 -15.23 -9.31 -11.66
C PRO A 119 -15.98 -9.31 -10.32
N LYS A 120 -16.73 -8.23 -10.01
CA LYS A 120 -17.43 -8.03 -8.74
C LYS A 120 -18.92 -8.40 -8.81
N ILE A 121 -19.50 -8.39 -10.00
CA ILE A 121 -20.91 -8.71 -10.22
C ILE A 121 -21.03 -10.21 -10.48
N PRO A 122 -21.81 -10.99 -9.68
CA PRO A 122 -21.84 -12.45 -9.78
C PRO A 122 -22.06 -12.99 -11.20
N LEU A 123 -23.00 -12.43 -11.95
CA LEU A 123 -23.31 -12.84 -13.33
C LEU A 123 -22.16 -12.56 -14.32
N LEU A 124 -21.55 -11.38 -14.22
CA LEU A 124 -20.45 -10.97 -15.11
C LEU A 124 -19.09 -11.56 -14.71
N LYS A 125 -18.97 -12.02 -13.47
CA LYS A 125 -17.74 -12.61 -12.93
C LYS A 125 -17.35 -13.86 -13.71
N SER A 126 -18.31 -14.74 -13.99
CA SER A 126 -18.08 -15.97 -14.77
C SER A 126 -17.58 -15.64 -16.18
N ILE A 127 -18.27 -14.74 -16.89
CA ILE A 127 -17.89 -14.27 -18.23
C ILE A 127 -16.48 -13.65 -18.21
N TYR A 128 -16.21 -12.78 -17.24
CA TYR A 128 -14.90 -12.17 -17.06
C TYR A 128 -13.79 -13.23 -16.87
N PHE A 129 -14.01 -14.25 -16.04
CA PHE A 129 -12.99 -15.28 -15.79
C PHE A 129 -12.87 -16.27 -16.95
N LEU A 130 -13.94 -16.54 -17.70
CA LEU A 130 -13.89 -17.31 -18.94
C LEU A 130 -13.01 -16.62 -19.99
N ILE A 131 -13.24 -15.32 -20.21
CA ILE A 131 -12.51 -14.53 -21.22
C ILE A 131 -11.08 -14.24 -20.77
N SER A 132 -10.92 -13.73 -19.55
CA SER A 132 -9.60 -13.32 -19.05
C SER A 132 -8.72 -14.50 -18.66
N LYS A 133 -9.30 -15.64 -18.28
CA LYS A 133 -8.60 -16.77 -17.65
C LYS A 133 -7.73 -16.33 -16.45
N GLY A 134 -8.11 -15.22 -15.80
CA GLY A 134 -7.34 -14.59 -14.71
C GLY A 134 -6.08 -13.83 -15.15
N LYS A 135 -5.88 -13.62 -16.45
CA LYS A 135 -4.74 -12.89 -17.04
C LYS A 135 -5.02 -11.39 -17.13
N ASN A 136 -3.96 -10.63 -17.35
CA ASN A 136 -3.99 -9.20 -17.61
C ASN A 136 -4.74 -8.44 -16.50
N ARG A 137 -4.40 -8.77 -15.25
CA ARG A 137 -4.94 -8.12 -14.06
C ARG A 137 -4.43 -6.68 -13.99
N VAL A 138 -5.32 -5.78 -13.60
CA VAL A 138 -4.98 -4.38 -13.42
C VAL A 138 -4.47 -4.17 -12.00
N ILE A 139 -3.18 -3.87 -11.86
CA ILE A 139 -2.49 -3.74 -10.58
C ILE A 139 -1.70 -2.42 -10.61
N SER A 140 -1.73 -1.67 -9.50
CA SER A 140 -0.98 -0.41 -9.38
C SER A 140 0.48 -0.65 -9.03
N LYS A 141 1.34 0.36 -9.24
CA LYS A 141 2.74 0.34 -8.80
C LYS A 141 2.85 0.05 -7.30
N GLY A 142 2.07 0.77 -6.48
CA GLY A 142 2.03 0.57 -5.02
C GLY A 142 1.58 -0.83 -4.60
N GLU A 143 0.64 -1.46 -5.31
CA GLU A 143 0.23 -2.84 -5.00
C GLU A 143 1.31 -3.85 -5.38
N PHE A 144 2.00 -3.70 -6.52
CA PHE A 144 3.13 -4.57 -6.88
C PHE A 144 4.24 -4.50 -5.83
N PHE A 145 4.63 -3.29 -5.45
CA PHE A 145 5.69 -3.06 -4.47
C PHE A 145 5.28 -3.62 -3.11
N GLY A 146 4.09 -3.28 -2.66
CA GLY A 146 3.52 -3.80 -1.42
C GLY A 146 3.52 -5.32 -1.35
N ARG A 147 3.12 -6.00 -2.42
CA ARG A 147 3.13 -7.46 -2.49
C ARG A 147 4.55 -8.03 -2.37
N LEU A 148 5.54 -7.45 -3.04
CA LEU A 148 6.95 -7.85 -2.90
C LEU A 148 7.46 -7.67 -1.45
N TYR A 149 7.20 -6.51 -0.83
CA TYR A 149 7.57 -6.26 0.56
C TYR A 149 6.88 -7.23 1.53
N SER A 150 5.59 -7.49 1.35
CA SER A 150 4.87 -8.50 2.15
C SER A 150 5.43 -9.91 1.97
N CYS A 151 6.00 -10.22 0.80
CA CYS A 151 6.65 -11.50 0.52
C CYS A 151 8.14 -11.52 0.88
N GLY A 152 8.62 -10.56 1.67
CA GLY A 152 9.98 -10.56 2.23
C GLY A 152 11.07 -9.97 1.34
N PHE A 153 10.70 -9.21 0.31
CA PHE A 153 11.64 -8.54 -0.59
C PHE A 153 11.79 -7.05 -0.29
N LYS A 154 13.01 -6.52 -0.35
CA LYS A 154 13.28 -5.06 -0.41
C LYS A 154 13.56 -4.67 -1.86
N ILE A 155 12.92 -3.61 -2.36
CA ILE A 155 13.17 -3.13 -3.73
C ILE A 155 14.48 -2.35 -3.73
N ILE A 156 15.40 -2.70 -4.64
CA ILE A 156 16.67 -2.00 -4.83
C ILE A 156 16.50 -0.89 -5.86
N LYS A 157 15.88 -1.23 -7.00
CA LYS A 157 15.62 -0.30 -8.10
C LYS A 157 14.52 -0.82 -8.99
N TYR A 158 13.93 0.07 -9.77
CA TYR A 158 13.01 -0.29 -10.85
C TYR A 158 13.20 0.67 -12.03
N PHE A 159 12.81 0.23 -13.22
CA PHE A 159 12.93 1.02 -14.43
C PHE A 159 11.92 0.55 -15.47
N GLU A 160 11.58 1.44 -16.40
CA GLU A 160 10.68 1.15 -17.51
C GLU A 160 11.47 0.75 -18.77
N ILE A 161 10.98 -0.29 -19.46
CA ILE A 161 11.40 -0.69 -20.82
C ILE A 161 10.12 -1.10 -21.57
N GLU A 162 9.89 -0.54 -22.75
CA GLU A 162 8.76 -0.92 -23.64
C GLU A 162 7.39 -0.96 -22.93
N ASN A 163 7.07 0.05 -22.12
CA ASN A 163 5.84 0.08 -21.31
C ASN A 163 5.71 -1.11 -20.34
N LYS A 164 6.82 -1.65 -19.84
CA LYS A 164 6.86 -2.62 -18.74
C LYS A 164 7.74 -2.08 -17.63
N LEU A 165 7.31 -2.26 -16.40
CA LEU A 165 8.07 -1.97 -15.20
C LEU A 165 8.85 -3.22 -14.80
N PHE A 166 10.18 -3.12 -14.84
CA PHE A 166 11.09 -4.12 -14.29
C PHE A 166 11.48 -3.70 -12.88
N ILE A 167 11.35 -4.63 -11.94
CA ILE A 167 11.60 -4.39 -10.52
C ILE A 167 12.72 -5.33 -10.07
N VAL A 168 13.83 -4.76 -9.63
CA VAL A 168 14.94 -5.48 -9.02
C VAL A 168 14.77 -5.43 -7.52
N SER A 169 14.64 -6.59 -6.90
CA SER A 169 14.37 -6.74 -5.48
C SER A 169 15.32 -7.75 -4.84
N LYS A 170 15.63 -7.54 -3.56
CA LYS A 170 16.52 -8.37 -2.75
C LYS A 170 15.70 -9.11 -1.72
N LYS A 171 15.95 -10.41 -1.53
CA LYS A 171 15.39 -11.13 -0.39
C LYS A 171 16.05 -10.64 0.89
N VAL A 172 15.24 -10.14 1.83
CA VAL A 172 15.72 -9.63 3.12
C VAL A 172 15.13 -10.39 4.31
N LYS A 173 13.96 -11.01 4.14
CA LYS A 173 13.30 -11.80 5.19
C LYS A 173 12.38 -12.86 4.58
N LYS A 174 11.87 -13.75 5.44
CA LYS A 174 10.77 -14.67 5.09
C LYS A 174 9.46 -13.89 4.84
N PRO A 175 8.52 -14.42 4.05
CA PRO A 175 7.23 -13.78 3.81
C PRO A 175 6.48 -13.50 5.12
N ASP A 176 5.84 -12.33 5.19
CA ASP A 176 4.95 -11.96 6.29
C ASP A 176 3.54 -12.49 5.99
N PHE A 177 3.04 -13.36 6.86
CA PHE A 177 1.71 -13.94 6.71
C PHE A 177 0.71 -13.09 7.50
N ASN A 178 0.04 -12.17 6.80
CA ASN A 178 -1.14 -11.53 7.38
C ASN A 178 -2.26 -12.57 7.46
N MET A 179 -2.50 -13.11 8.66
CA MET A 179 -3.53 -14.13 8.91
C MET A 179 -4.96 -13.59 8.77
N ASN A 180 -5.16 -12.28 8.91
CA ASN A 180 -6.48 -11.63 8.82
C ASN A 180 -6.47 -10.46 7.83
N PRO A 181 -6.29 -10.72 6.52
CA PRO A 181 -6.24 -9.66 5.53
C PRO A 181 -7.63 -9.07 5.31
N SER A 182 -7.80 -7.76 5.57
CA SER A 182 -8.99 -7.04 5.13
C SER A 182 -8.86 -6.72 3.64
N TYR A 183 -9.82 -7.19 2.84
CA TYR A 183 -9.96 -6.84 1.42
C TYR A 183 -11.15 -5.90 1.16
N GLY A 184 -11.93 -5.60 2.19
CA GLY A 184 -13.12 -4.77 2.11
C GLY A 184 -12.81 -3.28 1.90
N PRO A 185 -13.84 -2.50 1.50
CA PRO A 185 -13.76 -1.04 1.43
C PRO A 185 -13.58 -0.44 2.82
N ILE A 186 -14.06 -1.09 3.87
CA ILE A 186 -13.82 -0.68 5.26
C ILE A 186 -12.69 -1.55 5.82
N PHE A 187 -11.73 -0.92 6.47
CA PHE A 187 -10.66 -1.59 7.19
C PHE A 187 -10.54 -1.04 8.61
N LYS A 188 -9.95 -1.85 9.49
CA LYS A 188 -9.80 -1.53 10.90
C LYS A 188 -8.32 -1.31 11.23
N MET A 189 -8.04 -0.34 12.07
CA MET A 189 -6.69 -0.05 12.58
C MET A 189 -6.69 -0.14 14.10
N LYS A 190 -5.78 -0.93 14.67
CA LYS A 190 -5.59 -0.95 16.13
C LYS A 190 -4.94 0.34 16.61
N ARG A 191 -5.57 1.02 17.56
CA ARG A 191 -5.11 2.28 18.15
C ARG A 191 -5.19 2.23 19.67
N VAL A 192 -4.35 3.01 20.35
CA VAL A 192 -4.38 3.18 21.80
C VAL A 192 -5.57 4.07 22.17
N GLY A 193 -6.48 3.52 22.99
CA GLY A 193 -7.68 4.17 23.49
C GLY A 193 -7.60 4.52 24.98
N PHE A 194 -8.76 4.76 25.57
CA PHE A 194 -8.90 5.07 26.99
C PHE A 194 -8.39 3.93 27.89
N LYS A 195 -7.75 4.29 29.00
CA LYS A 195 -7.05 3.38 29.92
C LYS A 195 -6.00 2.49 29.24
N GLY A 196 -5.45 2.93 28.10
CA GLY A 196 -4.44 2.21 27.34
C GLY A 196 -4.98 1.00 26.55
N LYS A 197 -6.30 0.74 26.59
CA LYS A 197 -6.90 -0.38 25.87
C LYS A 197 -6.78 -0.17 24.36
N LEU A 198 -6.50 -1.23 23.61
CA LEU A 198 -6.48 -1.16 22.15
C LEU A 198 -7.91 -1.17 21.61
N ILE A 199 -8.23 -0.18 20.77
CA ILE A 199 -9.50 -0.07 20.06
C ILE A 199 -9.29 -0.26 18.56
N GLU A 200 -10.32 -0.76 17.87
CA GLU A 200 -10.32 -0.92 16.42
C GLU A 200 -10.96 0.30 15.76
N VAL A 201 -10.16 1.22 15.22
CA VAL A 201 -10.68 2.40 14.50
C VAL A 201 -11.02 2.03 13.06
N TYR A 202 -12.28 2.28 12.67
CA TYR A 202 -12.78 1.96 11.33
C TYR A 202 -12.47 3.10 10.35
N LYS A 203 -11.99 2.77 9.15
CA LYS A 203 -11.75 3.74 8.08
C LYS A 203 -12.11 3.18 6.71
N LEU A 204 -12.37 4.07 5.76
CA LEU A 204 -12.52 3.70 4.36
C LEU A 204 -11.14 3.53 3.72
N ARG A 205 -10.97 2.45 2.97
CA ARG A 205 -9.76 2.12 2.26
C ARG A 205 -9.55 3.10 1.11
N THR A 206 -8.60 4.01 1.31
CA THR A 206 -8.18 5.00 0.32
C THR A 206 -6.91 4.60 -0.44
N MET A 207 -6.20 3.58 0.05
CA MET A 207 -4.94 3.08 -0.51
C MET A 207 -5.11 1.77 -1.27
N HIS A 208 -4.20 1.51 -2.20
CA HIS A 208 -4.09 0.25 -2.92
C HIS A 208 -3.79 -0.92 -1.95
N PRO A 209 -4.27 -2.14 -2.22
CA PRO A 209 -3.94 -3.30 -1.39
C PRO A 209 -2.42 -3.51 -1.25
N TYR A 210 -1.96 -3.98 -0.09
CA TYR A 210 -0.55 -4.22 0.25
C TYR A 210 0.36 -2.99 0.25
N SER A 211 -0.10 -1.85 -0.21
CA SER A 211 0.75 -0.67 -0.41
C SER A 211 1.29 -0.10 0.91
N GLU A 212 0.70 -0.46 2.06
CA GLU A 212 1.23 -0.19 3.39
C GLU A 212 2.64 -0.76 3.62
N TYR A 213 2.97 -1.91 3.02
CA TYR A 213 4.25 -2.59 3.21
C TYR A 213 5.42 -1.87 2.53
N CYS A 214 5.17 -1.01 1.53
CA CYS A 214 6.21 -0.25 0.84
C CYS A 214 6.34 1.19 1.36
N GLN A 215 5.90 1.47 2.59
CA GLN A 215 5.97 2.80 3.19
C GLN A 215 7.41 3.34 3.25
N GLU A 216 8.37 2.51 3.67
CA GLU A 216 9.77 2.89 3.81
C GLU A 216 10.35 3.38 2.48
N LEU A 217 10.17 2.60 1.40
CA LEU A 217 10.62 2.96 0.05
C LEU A 217 10.09 4.33 -0.37
N ILE A 218 8.83 4.63 -0.06
CA ILE A 218 8.20 5.87 -0.51
C ILE A 218 8.74 7.06 0.28
N ILE A 219 9.02 6.89 1.57
CA ILE A 219 9.66 7.91 2.40
C ILE A 219 11.10 8.16 1.93
N GLU A 220 11.82 7.10 1.53
CA GLU A 220 13.16 7.23 0.93
C GLU A 220 13.11 7.96 -0.43
N GLU A 221 12.11 7.68 -1.27
CA GLU A 221 11.97 8.26 -2.61
C GLU A 221 11.44 9.70 -2.62
N ASN A 222 10.63 10.08 -1.64
CA ASN A 222 9.91 11.36 -1.64
C ASN A 222 10.27 12.16 -0.40
N LYS A 223 10.58 13.44 -0.59
CA LYS A 223 10.72 14.38 0.53
C LYS A 223 9.39 14.48 1.29
N LEU A 224 9.48 14.45 2.62
CA LEU A 224 8.35 14.81 3.47
C LEU A 224 8.03 16.29 3.22
N ALA A 225 6.79 16.58 2.87
CA ALA A 225 6.28 17.93 2.85
C ALA A 225 6.32 18.51 4.28
N PRO A 226 6.34 19.84 4.47
CA PRO A 226 6.30 20.47 5.80
C PRO A 226 5.14 19.99 6.69
N SER A 227 4.04 19.54 6.06
CA SER A 227 2.89 18.92 6.73
C SER A 227 3.11 17.48 7.21
N GLY A 228 4.32 16.94 7.09
CA GLY A 228 4.65 15.53 7.36
C GLY A 228 4.11 14.54 6.33
N LYS A 229 3.54 15.03 5.22
CA LYS A 229 2.97 14.18 4.16
C LYS A 229 4.02 13.77 3.15
N ILE A 230 3.87 12.56 2.62
CA ILE A 230 4.67 12.13 1.48
C ILE A 230 4.13 12.78 0.21
N ALA A 231 4.98 13.57 -0.47
CA ALA A 231 4.68 14.05 -1.81
C ALA A 231 4.51 12.86 -2.78
N ASN A 232 3.58 12.96 -3.74
CA ASN A 232 3.39 11.95 -4.80
C ASN A 232 3.15 10.51 -4.30
N ASP A 233 2.45 10.32 -3.19
CA ASP A 233 2.14 9.00 -2.64
C ASP A 233 1.29 8.14 -3.61
N TYR A 234 1.95 7.26 -4.36
CA TYR A 234 1.34 6.34 -5.33
C TYR A 234 0.58 5.18 -4.68
N ARG A 235 0.57 5.08 -3.35
CA ARG A 235 -0.29 4.15 -2.62
C ARG A 235 -1.73 4.62 -2.59
N VAL A 236 -1.97 5.93 -2.63
CA VAL A 236 -3.31 6.51 -2.54
C VAL A 236 -3.99 6.43 -3.90
N THR A 237 -5.18 5.82 -3.92
CA THR A 237 -6.01 5.73 -5.13
C THR A 237 -6.53 7.11 -5.56
N THR A 238 -6.88 7.29 -6.84
CA THR A 238 -7.41 8.58 -7.34
C THR A 238 -8.68 9.01 -6.60
N TRP A 239 -9.65 8.11 -6.43
CA TRP A 239 -10.85 8.38 -5.61
C TRP A 239 -10.51 8.51 -4.13
N GLY A 240 -9.51 7.77 -3.63
CA GLY A 240 -9.03 7.90 -2.25
C GLY A 240 -8.49 9.30 -1.93
N LYS A 241 -7.85 9.98 -2.89
CA LYS A 241 -7.45 11.39 -2.74
C LYS A 241 -8.66 12.30 -2.55
N ILE A 242 -9.74 12.06 -3.30
CA ILE A 242 -11.00 12.80 -3.16
C ILE A 242 -11.61 12.51 -1.77
N PHE A 243 -11.74 11.24 -1.39
CA PHE A 243 -12.31 10.85 -0.10
C PHE A 243 -11.57 11.45 1.07
N ARG A 244 -10.23 11.48 1.05
CA ARG A 244 -9.42 12.16 2.07
C ARG A 244 -9.65 13.68 2.09
N ARG A 245 -9.72 14.30 0.91
CA ARG A 245 -9.93 15.75 0.78
C ARG A 245 -11.25 16.22 1.38
N VAL A 246 -12.29 15.38 1.32
CA VAL A 246 -13.63 15.64 1.87
C VAL A 246 -13.96 14.80 3.11
N TRP A 247 -12.96 14.18 3.74
CA TRP A 247 -13.07 13.41 5.00
C TRP A 247 -14.06 12.22 4.97
N ILE A 248 -14.45 11.77 3.77
CA ILE A 248 -15.30 10.59 3.59
C ILE A 248 -14.62 9.32 4.13
N ASP A 249 -13.28 9.29 4.14
CA ASP A 249 -12.55 8.12 4.60
C ASP A 249 -12.57 7.91 6.13
N GLU A 250 -12.87 8.96 6.89
CA GLU A 250 -13.04 8.90 8.34
C GLU A 250 -14.51 8.69 8.76
N LEU A 251 -15.49 8.76 7.85
CA LEU A 251 -16.91 8.51 8.17
C LEU A 251 -17.16 7.18 8.90
N PRO A 252 -16.51 6.05 8.56
CA PRO A 252 -16.68 4.81 9.32
C PRO A 252 -16.30 4.93 10.81
N MET A 253 -15.50 5.92 11.20
CA MET A 253 -15.18 6.18 12.62
C MET A 253 -16.41 6.60 13.45
N LEU A 254 -17.52 7.01 12.82
CA LEU A 254 -18.79 7.22 13.52
C LEU A 254 -19.27 5.94 14.22
N ILE A 255 -18.95 4.76 13.69
CA ILE A 255 -19.22 3.48 14.35
C ILE A 255 -18.49 3.41 15.70
N ASN A 256 -17.26 3.92 15.78
CA ASN A 256 -16.52 3.98 17.05
C ASN A 256 -17.12 4.97 18.05
N LEU A 257 -17.68 6.08 17.57
CA LEU A 257 -18.40 7.05 18.40
C LEU A 257 -19.62 6.39 19.05
N PHE A 258 -20.45 5.69 18.25
CA PHE A 258 -21.63 4.99 18.76
C PHE A 258 -21.28 3.81 19.68
N LYS A 259 -20.15 3.13 19.46
CA LYS A 259 -19.63 2.09 20.37
C LYS A 259 -19.05 2.66 21.66
N GLY A 260 -18.85 3.97 21.75
CA GLY A 260 -18.22 4.63 22.90
C GLY A 260 -16.69 4.51 22.95
N ASP A 261 -16.03 4.05 21.88
CA ASP A 261 -14.57 3.97 21.77
C ASP A 261 -13.92 5.36 21.60
N LEU A 262 -14.64 6.28 20.93
CA LEU A 262 -14.21 7.65 20.65
C LEU A 262 -15.24 8.67 21.15
N ASN A 263 -14.78 9.89 21.40
CA ASN A 263 -15.62 11.07 21.59
C ASN A 263 -15.64 11.92 20.31
N ILE A 264 -16.54 12.92 20.24
CA ILE A 264 -16.52 13.91 19.14
C ILE A 264 -15.21 14.70 19.19
N VAL A 265 -14.90 15.30 20.34
CA VAL A 265 -13.63 16.02 20.58
C VAL A 265 -12.73 15.19 21.49
N GLY A 266 -11.46 15.10 21.12
CA GLY A 266 -10.48 14.31 21.85
C GLY A 266 -9.18 14.15 21.07
N VAL A 267 -8.10 13.83 21.78
CA VAL A 267 -6.79 13.58 21.15
C VAL A 267 -6.90 12.50 20.06
N ARG A 268 -6.08 12.62 19.00
CA ARG A 268 -6.16 11.67 17.87
C ARG A 268 -5.79 10.25 18.33
N PRO A 269 -6.53 9.19 17.98
CA PRO A 269 -6.13 7.83 18.32
C PRO A 269 -4.83 7.45 17.60
N LEU A 270 -3.79 7.05 18.35
CA LEU A 270 -2.45 6.75 17.83
C LEU A 270 -2.21 5.24 17.72
N SER A 271 -1.35 4.81 16.79
CA SER A 271 -0.86 3.41 16.79
C SER A 271 0.09 3.22 17.95
N LYS A 272 0.25 1.97 18.42
CA LYS A 272 1.21 1.64 19.49
C LYS A 272 2.62 2.19 19.20
N ASN A 273 3.13 2.01 17.98
CA ASN A 273 4.46 2.48 17.58
C ASN A 273 4.59 4.02 17.52
N TYR A 274 3.50 4.75 17.31
CA TYR A 274 3.55 6.22 17.29
C TYR A 274 3.33 6.77 18.70
N PHE A 275 2.44 6.14 19.47
CA PHE A 275 2.25 6.42 20.89
C PHE A 275 3.54 6.25 21.69
N SER A 276 4.34 5.21 21.40
CA SER A 276 5.62 4.99 22.07
C SER A 276 6.69 6.05 21.78
N LYS A 277 6.49 6.91 20.77
CA LYS A 277 7.40 8.04 20.47
C LYS A 277 7.11 9.28 21.30
N TYR A 278 5.98 9.31 22.02
CA TYR A 278 5.61 10.45 22.85
C TYR A 278 6.37 10.43 24.18
N PRO A 279 6.58 11.58 24.84
CA PRO A 279 7.08 11.62 26.21
C PRO A 279 6.20 10.80 27.17
N ILE A 280 6.80 10.04 28.09
CA ILE A 280 6.10 9.13 29.01
C ILE A 280 4.99 9.84 29.79
N ALA A 281 5.28 11.03 30.32
CA ALA A 281 4.30 11.84 31.05
C ALA A 281 3.05 12.18 30.21
N LEU A 282 3.22 12.43 28.90
CA LEU A 282 2.10 12.71 28.00
C LEU A 282 1.36 11.41 27.61
N GLN A 283 2.06 10.29 27.47
CA GLN A 283 1.43 8.99 27.27
C GLN A 283 0.44 8.67 28.40
N GLU A 284 0.86 8.86 29.66
CA GLU A 284 0.03 8.66 30.85
C GLU A 284 -1.18 9.59 30.90
N LEU A 285 -1.01 10.85 30.51
CA LEU A 285 -2.13 11.80 30.41
C LEU A 285 -3.12 11.40 29.32
N ARG A 286 -2.61 10.99 28.15
CA ARG A 286 -3.45 10.63 26.99
C ARG A 286 -4.37 9.45 27.29
N ILE A 287 -3.91 8.46 28.04
CA ILE A 287 -4.75 7.29 28.39
C ILE A 287 -5.82 7.60 29.44
N LYS A 288 -5.78 8.76 30.10
CA LYS A 288 -6.81 9.21 31.05
C LYS A 288 -8.06 9.79 30.37
N VAL A 289 -8.06 9.97 29.05
CA VAL A 289 -9.21 10.47 28.30
C VAL A 289 -9.51 9.59 27.10
N LYS A 290 -10.77 9.61 26.63
CA LYS A 290 -11.12 8.98 25.35
C LYS A 290 -10.52 9.79 24.19
N PRO A 291 -9.95 9.13 23.17
CA PRO A 291 -9.58 9.81 21.93
C PRO A 291 -10.82 10.35 21.22
N GLY A 292 -10.63 11.23 20.24
CA GLY A 292 -11.75 11.84 19.52
C GLY A 292 -11.59 11.94 18.01
N LEU A 293 -12.71 12.21 17.35
CA LEU A 293 -12.81 12.46 15.91
C LEU A 293 -12.14 13.80 15.54
N ILE A 294 -12.29 14.81 16.39
CA ILE A 294 -11.75 16.15 16.25
C ILE A 294 -10.67 16.38 17.32
N PRO A 295 -9.38 16.22 16.94
CA PRO A 295 -8.24 16.57 17.77
C PRO A 295 -8.13 18.05 18.11
N PRO A 296 -7.54 18.38 19.27
CA PRO A 296 -7.37 19.76 19.73
C PRO A 296 -6.48 20.60 18.82
N TYR A 297 -5.57 19.97 18.07
CA TYR A 297 -4.72 20.68 17.12
C TYR A 297 -5.51 21.34 15.97
N TYR A 298 -6.76 20.93 15.66
CA TYR A 298 -7.59 21.68 14.71
C TYR A 298 -8.06 23.03 15.27
N ALA A 299 -8.14 23.15 16.59
CA ALA A 299 -8.49 24.39 17.26
C ALA A 299 -7.25 25.27 17.49
N ASP A 300 -6.09 24.67 17.77
CA ASP A 300 -4.87 25.40 18.12
C ASP A 300 -3.92 25.65 16.94
N LEU A 301 -4.08 24.94 15.82
CA LEU A 301 -3.30 25.09 14.58
C LEU A 301 -1.76 25.09 14.79
N PRO A 302 -1.20 24.07 15.46
CA PRO A 302 0.24 23.98 15.70
C PRO A 302 1.02 23.77 14.40
N LYS A 303 2.25 24.30 14.36
CA LYS A 303 3.13 24.29 13.18
C LYS A 303 4.11 23.11 13.16
N ASN A 304 4.51 22.61 14.32
CA ASN A 304 5.51 21.55 14.47
C ASN A 304 5.05 20.48 15.48
N PHE A 305 5.85 19.42 15.62
CA PHE A 305 5.52 18.29 16.48
C PHE A 305 5.43 18.69 17.96
N ASP A 306 6.33 19.53 18.45
CA ASP A 306 6.35 19.94 19.86
C ASP A 306 5.10 20.78 20.21
N GLU A 307 4.67 21.66 19.31
CA GLU A 307 3.42 22.41 19.46
C GLU A 307 2.19 21.49 19.46
N ILE A 308 2.21 20.38 18.70
CA ILE A 308 1.15 19.35 18.76
C ILE A 308 1.13 18.71 20.15
N LEU A 309 2.28 18.34 20.71
CA LEU A 309 2.38 17.74 22.04
C LEU A 309 1.82 18.68 23.12
N GLU A 310 2.19 19.96 23.07
CA GLU A 310 1.71 20.96 24.03
C GLU A 310 0.22 21.28 23.86
N SER A 311 -0.30 21.36 22.63
CA SER A 311 -1.74 21.50 22.38
C SER A 311 -2.53 20.33 22.98
N GLU A 312 -2.09 19.09 22.76
CA GLU A 312 -2.75 17.92 23.33
C GLU A 312 -2.68 17.89 24.86
N LYS A 313 -1.52 18.19 25.45
CA LYS A 313 -1.33 18.27 26.90
C LYS A 313 -2.23 19.32 27.54
N LYS A 314 -2.30 20.52 26.94
CA LYS A 314 -3.17 21.62 27.37
C LYS A 314 -4.64 21.20 27.35
N TYR A 315 -5.08 20.61 26.23
CA TYR A 315 -6.44 20.11 26.09
C TYR A 315 -6.77 19.04 27.15
N ILE A 316 -5.91 18.03 27.35
CA ILE A 316 -6.16 16.96 28.32
C ILE A 316 -6.30 17.53 29.74
N LYS A 317 -5.40 18.44 30.15
CA LYS A 317 -5.46 19.07 31.47
C LYS A 317 -6.76 19.86 31.67
N GLN A 318 -7.22 20.58 30.65
CA GLN A 318 -8.50 21.30 30.70
C GLN A 318 -9.69 20.35 30.73
N LYS A 319 -9.67 19.28 29.92
CA LYS A 319 -10.71 18.26 29.85
C LYS A 319 -10.90 17.54 31.18
N ILE A 320 -9.82 17.20 31.88
CA ILE A 320 -9.91 16.56 33.21
C ILE A 320 -10.62 17.49 34.20
N LYS A 321 -10.37 18.80 34.16
CA LYS A 321 -10.98 19.78 35.08
C LYS A 321 -12.42 20.13 34.71
N LYS A 322 -12.71 20.36 33.43
CA LYS A 322 -14.00 20.82 32.91
C LYS A 322 -14.34 20.05 31.62
N PRO A 323 -14.84 18.81 31.70
CA PRO A 323 -14.99 17.92 30.54
C PRO A 323 -15.87 18.51 29.43
N PHE A 324 -17.11 18.89 29.77
CA PHE A 324 -18.10 19.38 28.81
C PHE A 324 -17.70 20.73 28.20
N TYR A 325 -17.33 21.69 29.04
CA TYR A 325 -16.95 23.03 28.59
C TYR A 325 -15.71 23.00 27.68
N THR A 326 -14.70 22.17 28.01
CA THR A 326 -13.50 22.05 27.19
C THR A 326 -13.82 21.46 25.82
N ASP A 327 -14.63 20.40 25.77
CA ASP A 327 -15.03 19.78 24.51
C ASP A 327 -15.84 20.76 23.64
N LEU A 328 -16.80 21.49 24.21
CA LEU A 328 -17.58 22.49 23.48
C LEU A 328 -16.71 23.62 22.93
N LYS A 329 -15.82 24.17 23.75
CA LYS A 329 -14.88 25.23 23.34
C LYS A 329 -14.00 24.78 22.16
N TYR A 330 -13.41 23.59 22.27
CA TYR A 330 -12.54 23.05 21.23
C TYR A 330 -13.32 22.66 19.98
N PHE A 331 -14.56 22.17 20.11
CA PHE A 331 -15.44 21.87 18.99
C PHE A 331 -15.72 23.12 18.15
N ILE A 332 -16.20 24.20 18.79
CA ILE A 332 -16.54 25.46 18.11
C ILE A 332 -15.31 26.05 17.41
N LYS A 333 -14.17 26.10 18.12
CA LYS A 333 -12.93 26.66 17.57
C LYS A 333 -12.41 25.83 16.39
N ALA A 334 -12.45 24.50 16.49
CA ALA A 334 -12.09 23.62 15.37
C ALA A 334 -13.05 23.79 14.18
N LEU A 335 -14.36 23.90 14.41
CA LEU A 335 -15.36 24.07 13.35
C LEU A 335 -15.12 25.37 12.56
N ILE A 336 -14.86 26.48 13.25
CA ILE A 336 -14.52 27.77 12.62
C ILE A 336 -13.25 27.64 11.78
N ASN A 337 -12.21 26.98 12.30
CA ASN A 337 -10.95 26.80 11.58
C ASN A 337 -11.11 25.87 10.36
N ILE A 338 -11.92 24.82 10.45
CA ILE A 338 -12.18 23.89 9.35
C ILE A 338 -12.95 24.59 8.21
N ILE A 339 -13.97 25.38 8.55
CA ILE A 339 -14.85 26.04 7.58
C ILE A 339 -14.15 27.26 6.95
N PHE A 340 -13.59 28.15 7.77
CA PHE A 340 -13.11 29.46 7.30
C PHE A 340 -11.61 29.50 7.02
N HIS A 341 -10.81 28.68 7.71
CA HIS A 341 -9.34 28.70 7.59
C HIS A 341 -8.78 27.46 6.88
N GLY A 342 -9.66 26.58 6.37
CA GLY A 342 -9.26 25.39 5.62
C GLY A 342 -8.45 24.37 6.42
N ALA A 343 -8.56 24.37 7.76
CA ALA A 343 -7.88 23.39 8.60
C ALA A 343 -8.42 21.98 8.26
N ARG A 344 -7.62 21.15 7.59
CA ARG A 344 -8.04 19.79 7.18
C ARG A 344 -7.14 18.73 7.77
N SER A 345 -7.71 17.56 8.06
CA SER A 345 -6.95 16.35 8.31
C SER A 345 -6.11 16.06 7.10
N GLY A 346 -4.81 16.02 7.30
CA GLY A 346 -3.85 15.89 6.23
C GLY A 346 -3.93 14.57 5.48
#